data_AF-A0A1Y4QII0-F1
#
_entry.id   AF-A0A1Y4QII0-F1
#
_cell.length_a   1.000
_cell.length_b   1.000
_cell.length_c   1.000
_cell.angle_alpha   90.00
_cell.angle_beta   90.00
_cell.angle_gamma   90.00
#
_symmetry.space_group_name_H-M   'P 1'
#
loop_
_entity.id
_entity.type
_entity.pdbx_description
1 polymer ?
#
loop_
_entity_poly.entity_id
_entity_poly.type
_entity_poly.pdbx_seq_one_letter_code
_entity_poly.pdbx_strand_id
1 'polypeptide(L)'
;MINICKDNYWLNCIEERNLSNDPHWCDIEGVIADEISELSYIAKKYDGSKSNILNISRSKELANLFQEVISHAQKNQSFKTSVYLLKEKLLSDLNDLTWMLEIYLSKFLNRKSKTYKFFETLNIDYIINFNYTDTYNKLYKKNIPTHFIHGKIRNNDKDAINMVFGIGDSINEDDDNYEFIEFQKYYQRIIYKTGNDYAKWLDNDEIMNIFIFGHSVNEVDGDIIERLITRKHTHIYIYYYDQQALNSIVANLTRILGKDMIIDYTNKNKIVFLVNDINNPFNISKDPLVMDHKELIEV
;
A
#
# COMPACT_ATOMS: atom_id res chain seq x y z
N MET A 1 -17.18 -10.78 15.97
CA MET A 1 -17.10 -9.62 15.05
C MET A 1 -17.40 -8.33 15.80
N ILE A 2 -18.58 -8.14 16.41
CA ILE A 2 -18.88 -6.91 17.18
C ILE A 2 -17.85 -6.62 18.28
N ASN A 3 -17.44 -7.63 19.07
CA ASN A 3 -16.40 -7.42 20.10
C ASN A 3 -15.02 -7.14 19.50
N ILE A 4 -14.64 -7.88 18.44
CA ILE A 4 -13.38 -7.63 17.71
C ILE A 4 -13.33 -6.19 17.20
N CYS A 5 -14.41 -5.64 16.65
CA CYS A 5 -14.43 -4.25 16.20
C CYS A 5 -14.24 -3.24 17.33
N LYS A 6 -14.77 -3.53 18.54
CA LYS A 6 -14.71 -2.60 19.69
C LYS A 6 -13.37 -2.63 20.40
N ASP A 7 -12.73 -3.79 20.43
CA ASP A 7 -11.53 -4.03 21.24
C ASP A 7 -10.23 -4.01 20.40
N ASN A 8 -10.33 -3.67 19.11
CA ASN A 8 -9.20 -3.62 18.19
C ASN A 8 -8.46 -2.29 18.30
N TYR A 9 -7.18 -2.36 18.64
CA TYR A 9 -6.31 -1.20 18.80
C TYR A 9 -6.28 -0.29 17.56
N TRP A 10 -6.03 -0.87 16.39
CA TRP A 10 -5.86 -0.09 15.16
C TRP A 10 -7.13 0.64 14.74
N LEU A 11 -8.29 -0.02 14.87
CA LEU A 11 -9.57 0.66 14.63
C LEU A 11 -9.79 1.83 15.58
N ASN A 12 -9.41 1.69 16.85
CA ASN A 12 -9.54 2.78 17.82
C ASN A 12 -8.62 3.95 17.46
N CYS A 13 -7.37 3.71 17.05
CA CYS A 13 -6.48 4.77 16.56
C CYS A 13 -7.04 5.48 15.31
N ILE A 14 -7.59 4.72 14.36
CA ILE A 14 -8.23 5.25 13.14
C ILE A 14 -9.46 6.10 13.51
N GLU A 15 -10.29 5.62 14.45
CA GLU A 15 -11.48 6.33 14.91
C GLU A 15 -11.13 7.63 15.64
N GLU A 16 -10.13 7.61 16.53
CA GLU A 16 -9.69 8.82 17.26
C GLU A 16 -9.15 9.89 16.30
N ARG A 17 -8.35 9.50 15.30
CA ARG A 17 -7.87 10.42 14.26
C ARG A 17 -9.01 11.01 13.44
N ASN A 18 -9.99 10.18 13.08
CA ASN A 18 -11.18 10.63 12.36
C ASN A 18 -12.01 11.62 13.20
N LEU A 19 -12.22 11.33 14.49
CA LEU A 19 -12.91 12.23 15.43
C LEU A 19 -12.16 13.55 15.64
N SER A 20 -10.84 13.54 15.50
CA SER A 20 -9.96 14.71 15.55
C SER A 20 -9.89 15.48 14.23
N ASN A 21 -10.60 15.05 13.18
CA ASN A 21 -10.55 15.59 11.81
C ASN A 21 -9.14 15.55 11.19
N ASP A 22 -8.31 14.57 11.54
CA ASP A 22 -7.04 14.34 10.86
C ASP A 22 -7.31 13.93 9.40
N PRO A 23 -6.86 14.67 8.38
CA PRO A 23 -7.10 14.31 6.98
C PRO A 23 -6.46 12.98 6.55
N HIS A 24 -5.52 12.44 7.34
CA HIS A 24 -4.83 11.17 7.08
C HIS A 24 -5.41 10.01 7.91
N TRP A 25 -6.58 10.16 8.56
CA TRP A 25 -7.18 9.10 9.38
C TRP A 25 -7.35 7.77 8.64
N CYS A 26 -7.57 7.81 7.32
CA CYS A 26 -7.75 6.62 6.48
C CYS A 26 -6.44 6.03 5.94
N ASP A 27 -5.29 6.66 6.20
CA ASP A 27 -3.98 6.13 5.87
C ASP A 27 -3.55 5.10 6.93
N ILE A 28 -4.03 3.87 6.76
CA ILE A 28 -3.75 2.77 7.71
C ILE A 28 -2.24 2.55 7.89
N GLU A 29 -1.46 2.64 6.81
CA GLU A 29 -0.01 2.48 6.87
C GLU A 29 0.64 3.62 7.67
N GLY A 30 0.20 4.86 7.47
CA GLY A 30 0.62 6.02 8.27
C GLY A 30 0.29 5.88 9.76
N VAL A 31 -0.93 5.41 10.09
CA VAL A 31 -1.33 5.14 11.48
C VAL A 31 -0.41 4.10 12.12
N ILE A 32 -0.15 2.98 11.44
CA ILE A 32 0.76 1.95 11.96
C ILE A 32 2.17 2.52 12.12
N ALA A 33 2.65 3.34 11.19
CA ALA A 33 4.00 3.90 11.24
C ALA A 33 4.21 4.79 12.46
N ASP A 34 3.24 5.66 12.77
CA ASP A 34 3.30 6.55 13.93
C ASP A 34 3.31 5.77 15.24
N GLU A 35 2.42 4.78 15.40
CA GLU A 35 2.32 3.98 16.62
C GLU A 35 3.55 3.09 16.84
N ILE A 36 4.09 2.47 15.78
CA ILE A 36 5.29 1.64 15.87
C ILE A 36 6.54 2.49 16.12
N SER A 37 6.62 3.68 15.53
CA SER A 37 7.69 4.65 15.81
C SER A 37 7.69 5.06 17.30
N GLU A 38 6.50 5.35 17.84
CA GLU A 38 6.33 5.69 19.25
C GLU A 38 6.69 4.51 20.17
N LEU A 39 6.27 3.29 19.83
CA LEU A 39 6.61 2.09 20.59
C LEU A 39 8.13 1.84 20.57
N SER A 40 8.78 1.99 19.42
CA SER A 40 10.24 1.89 19.28
C SER A 40 10.96 2.93 20.13
N TYR A 41 10.45 4.16 20.14
CA TYR A 41 10.97 5.23 20.98
C TYR A 41 10.86 4.92 22.48
N ILE A 42 9.69 4.41 22.93
CA ILE A 42 9.47 4.00 24.32
C ILE A 42 10.39 2.83 24.68
N ALA A 43 10.52 1.83 23.80
CA ALA A 43 11.38 0.67 24.00
C ALA A 43 12.85 1.06 24.22
N LYS A 44 13.34 2.07 23.47
CA LYS A 44 14.71 2.59 23.61
C LYS A 44 14.93 3.46 24.85
N LYS A 45 13.93 4.25 25.26
CA LYS A 45 14.10 5.28 26.32
C LYS A 45 13.65 4.86 27.72
N TYR A 46 12.96 3.74 27.87
CA TYR A 46 12.47 3.34 29.18
C TYR A 46 13.59 2.84 30.10
N ASP A 47 13.68 3.46 31.27
CA ASP A 47 14.72 3.22 32.28
C ASP A 47 14.26 2.34 33.45
N GLY A 48 12.99 1.91 33.48
CA GLY A 48 12.46 1.05 34.54
C GLY A 48 11.28 1.60 35.33
N SER A 49 10.93 2.90 35.25
CA SER A 49 9.88 3.48 36.08
C SER A 49 8.50 3.63 35.39
N LYS A 50 7.43 3.09 36.01
CA LYS A 50 6.05 3.13 35.47
C LYS A 50 5.53 4.55 35.19
N SER A 51 5.96 5.54 35.97
CA SER A 51 5.58 6.96 35.80
C SER A 51 6.18 7.59 34.54
N ASN A 52 7.22 7.01 33.95
CA ASN A 52 7.89 7.59 32.79
C ASN A 52 7.10 7.36 31.49
N ILE A 53 6.34 6.27 31.33
CA ILE A 53 5.67 5.96 30.04
C ILE A 53 4.55 6.94 29.73
N LEU A 54 3.67 7.25 30.70
CA LEU A 54 2.57 8.21 30.50
C LEU A 54 3.09 9.63 30.17
N ASN A 55 4.32 9.95 30.62
CA ASN A 55 4.95 11.24 30.35
C ASN A 55 5.73 11.26 29.03
N ILE A 56 6.19 10.10 28.56
CA ILE A 56 7.00 9.96 27.34
C ILE A 56 6.12 9.71 26.12
N SER A 57 5.01 8.97 26.30
CA SER A 57 4.14 8.54 25.21
C SER A 57 3.28 9.68 24.67
N ARG A 58 3.31 9.87 23.35
CA ARG A 58 2.44 10.83 22.65
C ARG A 58 1.09 10.25 22.24
N SER A 59 0.99 8.93 22.17
CA SER A 59 -0.23 8.18 21.85
C SER A 59 -0.94 7.77 23.14
N LYS A 60 -2.18 8.25 23.34
CA LYS A 60 -2.96 7.91 24.54
C LYS A 60 -3.35 6.44 24.51
N GLU A 61 -3.67 5.94 23.33
CA GLU A 61 -4.06 4.57 23.01
C GLU A 61 -2.91 3.64 23.37
N LEU A 62 -1.69 3.95 22.89
CA LEU A 62 -0.51 3.15 23.19
C LEU A 62 -0.19 3.17 24.68
N ALA A 63 -0.27 4.34 25.31
CA ALA A 63 -0.03 4.48 26.73
C ALA A 63 -1.03 3.68 27.58
N ASN A 64 -2.32 3.73 27.23
CA ASN A 64 -3.39 2.97 27.88
C ASN A 64 -3.15 1.46 27.72
N LEU A 65 -2.89 1.00 26.49
CA LEU A 65 -2.63 -0.40 26.20
C LEU A 65 -1.37 -0.90 26.95
N PHE A 66 -0.33 -0.07 27.04
CA PHE A 66 0.86 -0.38 27.81
C PHE A 66 0.53 -0.54 29.31
N GLN A 67 -0.29 0.35 29.88
CA GLN A 67 -0.72 0.22 31.29
C GLN A 67 -1.52 -1.06 31.53
N GLU A 68 -2.42 -1.42 30.61
CA GLU A 68 -3.16 -2.68 30.68
C GLU A 68 -2.20 -3.88 30.69
N VAL A 69 -1.26 -3.94 29.75
CA VAL A 69 -0.24 -5.01 29.68
C VAL A 69 0.57 -5.11 30.97
N ILE A 70 1.04 -3.98 31.54
CA ILE A 70 1.76 -4.01 32.82
C ILE A 70 0.85 -4.40 33.99
N SER A 71 -0.43 -4.00 33.98
CA SER A 71 -1.36 -4.31 35.08
C SER A 71 -1.66 -5.82 35.17
N HIS A 72 -1.67 -6.49 34.02
CA HIS A 72 -1.85 -7.94 33.91
C HIS A 72 -0.54 -8.73 34.02
N ALA A 73 0.61 -8.05 33.94
CA ALA A 73 1.93 -8.63 34.11
C ALA A 73 2.18 -9.12 35.55
N GLN A 74 2.95 -10.20 35.68
CA GLN A 74 3.39 -10.69 36.99
C GLN A 74 4.27 -9.65 37.72
N LYS A 75 4.28 -9.65 39.06
CA LYS A 75 4.99 -8.66 39.91
C LYS A 75 6.49 -8.44 39.60
N ASN A 76 7.14 -9.33 38.83
CA ASN A 76 8.56 -9.26 38.45
C ASN A 76 8.80 -9.29 36.92
N GLN A 77 7.78 -8.99 36.10
CA GLN A 77 7.94 -9.01 34.65
C GLN A 77 8.90 -7.92 34.17
N SER A 78 9.84 -8.28 33.29
CA SER A 78 10.78 -7.32 32.72
C SER A 78 10.10 -6.35 31.75
N PHE A 79 10.66 -5.15 31.60
CA PHE A 79 10.17 -4.19 30.60
C PHE A 79 10.23 -4.76 29.19
N LYS A 80 11.33 -5.44 28.83
CA LYS A 80 11.46 -6.13 27.54
C LYS A 80 10.33 -7.12 27.30
N THR A 81 9.92 -7.86 28.32
CA THR A 81 8.76 -8.77 28.23
C THR A 81 7.46 -8.00 27.99
N SER A 82 7.30 -6.82 28.60
CA SER A 82 6.11 -5.98 28.41
C SER A 82 6.02 -5.41 26.99
N VAL A 83 7.15 -4.92 26.45
CA VAL A 83 7.25 -4.49 25.03
C VAL A 83 6.93 -5.65 24.10
N TYR A 84 7.46 -6.85 24.37
CA TYR A 84 7.14 -8.04 23.59
C TYR A 84 5.65 -8.39 23.62
N LEU A 85 5.01 -8.43 24.80
CA LEU A 85 3.56 -8.70 24.90
C LEU A 85 2.72 -7.65 24.18
N LEU A 86 3.12 -6.38 24.26
CA LEU A 86 2.47 -5.29 23.54
C LEU A 86 2.60 -5.49 22.03
N LYS A 87 3.79 -5.83 21.54
CA LYS A 87 4.03 -6.16 20.14
C LYS A 87 3.11 -7.29 19.66
N GLU A 88 3.02 -8.39 20.43
CA GLU A 88 2.14 -9.52 20.10
C GLU A 88 0.67 -9.12 20.04
N LYS A 89 0.20 -8.26 20.97
CA LYS A 89 -1.16 -7.72 20.95
C LYS A 89 -1.41 -6.86 19.69
N LEU A 90 -0.48 -5.98 19.35
CA LEU A 90 -0.57 -5.14 18.16
C LEU A 90 -0.59 -5.97 16.87
N LEU A 91 0.22 -7.03 16.78
CA LEU A 91 0.19 -7.97 15.64
C LEU A 91 -1.12 -8.75 15.56
N SER A 92 -1.63 -9.23 16.71
CA SER A 92 -2.93 -9.89 16.77
C SER A 92 -4.05 -8.97 16.29
N ASP A 93 -4.04 -7.70 16.73
CA ASP A 93 -5.04 -6.72 16.31
C ASP A 93 -4.90 -6.36 14.83
N LEU A 94 -3.68 -6.36 14.28
CA LEU A 94 -3.49 -6.11 12.85
C LEU A 94 -4.08 -7.24 12.01
N ASN A 95 -3.94 -8.49 12.47
CA ASN A 95 -4.57 -9.64 11.84
C ASN A 95 -6.11 -9.54 11.89
N ASP A 96 -6.67 -9.16 13.04
CA ASP A 96 -8.10 -8.94 13.19
C ASP A 96 -8.61 -7.80 12.29
N LEU A 97 -7.88 -6.67 12.21
CA LEU A 97 -8.20 -5.57 11.31
C LEU A 97 -8.19 -6.04 9.85
N THR A 98 -7.16 -6.78 9.46
CA THR A 98 -7.02 -7.34 8.12
C THR A 98 -8.21 -8.23 7.75
N TRP A 99 -8.61 -9.11 8.66
CA TRP A 99 -9.78 -9.97 8.47
C TRP A 99 -11.08 -9.16 8.35
N MET A 100 -11.25 -8.12 9.18
CA MET A 100 -12.42 -7.23 9.10
C MET A 100 -12.47 -6.49 7.76
N LEU A 101 -11.33 -5.97 7.28
CA LEU A 101 -11.23 -5.32 5.98
C LEU A 101 -11.53 -6.30 4.84
N GLU A 102 -11.05 -7.54 4.92
CA GLU A 102 -11.37 -8.55 3.91
C GLU A 102 -12.89 -8.82 3.82
N ILE A 103 -13.58 -8.93 4.96
CA ILE A 103 -15.04 -9.05 5.00
C ILE A 103 -15.71 -7.81 4.40
N TYR A 104 -15.22 -6.63 4.74
CA TYR A 104 -15.75 -5.37 4.23
C TYR A 104 -15.64 -5.30 2.69
N LEU A 105 -14.43 -5.49 2.17
CA LEU A 105 -14.15 -5.42 0.74
C LEU A 105 -14.90 -6.51 -0.04
N SER A 106 -15.01 -7.73 0.51
CA SER A 106 -15.70 -8.84 -0.16
C SER A 106 -17.22 -8.65 -0.23
N LYS A 107 -17.86 -8.16 0.85
CA LYS A 107 -19.33 -8.10 0.96
C LYS A 107 -19.95 -6.77 0.56
N PHE A 108 -19.21 -5.66 0.64
CA PHE A 108 -19.79 -4.33 0.52
C PHE A 108 -19.31 -3.56 -0.71
N LEU A 109 -18.09 -3.80 -1.20
CA LEU A 109 -17.54 -3.06 -2.34
C LEU A 109 -18.07 -3.52 -3.71
N ASN A 110 -18.64 -4.71 -3.82
CA ASN A 110 -19.14 -5.27 -5.09
C ASN A 110 -20.53 -4.76 -5.54
N ARG A 111 -21.04 -3.63 -5.01
CA ARG A 111 -22.48 -3.32 -5.11
C ARG A 111 -22.89 -2.45 -6.30
N LYS A 112 -22.04 -1.56 -6.83
CA LYS A 112 -22.31 -0.79 -8.06
C LYS A 112 -20.99 -0.33 -8.72
N SER A 113 -20.70 -0.81 -9.93
CA SER A 113 -19.53 -0.38 -10.69
C SER A 113 -19.95 0.01 -12.09
N LYS A 114 -19.56 1.22 -12.52
CA LYS A 114 -19.72 1.68 -13.91
C LYS A 114 -18.58 1.09 -14.74
N THR A 115 -18.90 0.49 -15.88
CA THR A 115 -17.90 0.08 -16.88
C THR A 115 -17.58 1.24 -17.81
N TYR A 116 -16.34 1.27 -18.33
CA TYR A 116 -15.94 2.20 -19.38
C TYR A 116 -15.45 1.41 -20.59
N LYS A 117 -15.96 1.76 -21.77
CA LYS A 117 -15.63 1.08 -23.03
C LYS A 117 -14.12 1.07 -23.32
N PHE A 118 -13.40 2.11 -22.91
CA PHE A 118 -11.95 2.18 -23.04
C PHE A 118 -11.25 0.94 -22.46
N PHE A 119 -11.54 0.60 -21.20
CA PHE A 119 -10.95 -0.57 -20.54
C PHE A 119 -11.43 -1.90 -21.15
N GLU A 120 -12.63 -1.95 -21.74
CA GLU A 120 -13.08 -3.14 -22.48
C GLU A 120 -12.22 -3.41 -23.71
N THR A 121 -11.80 -2.33 -24.39
CA THR A 121 -11.07 -2.34 -25.66
C THR A 121 -9.56 -2.47 -25.52
N LEU A 122 -8.99 -2.24 -24.34
CA LEU A 122 -7.56 -2.42 -24.12
C LEU A 122 -7.17 -3.90 -24.29
N ASN A 123 -6.14 -4.13 -25.09
CA ASN A 123 -5.47 -5.42 -25.17
C ASN A 123 -4.37 -5.47 -24.10
N ILE A 124 -4.62 -6.16 -22.99
CA ILE A 124 -3.74 -6.20 -21.82
C ILE A 124 -3.25 -7.64 -21.62
N ASP A 125 -1.94 -7.84 -21.64
CA ASP A 125 -1.32 -9.14 -21.43
C ASP A 125 -1.15 -9.48 -19.95
N TYR A 126 -0.86 -8.48 -19.12
CA TYR A 126 -0.59 -8.63 -17.69
C TYR A 126 -1.15 -7.46 -16.87
N ILE A 127 -1.56 -7.73 -15.62
CA ILE A 127 -2.01 -6.70 -14.68
C ILE A 127 -1.15 -6.76 -13.42
N ILE A 128 -0.53 -5.63 -13.08
CA ILE A 128 0.06 -5.42 -11.76
C ILE A 128 -0.95 -4.63 -10.93
N ASN A 129 -1.54 -5.27 -9.92
CA ASN A 129 -2.62 -4.71 -9.13
C ASN A 129 -2.12 -4.34 -7.73
N PHE A 130 -2.21 -3.05 -7.43
CA PHE A 130 -1.91 -2.50 -6.11
C PHE A 130 -3.14 -2.54 -5.18
N ASN A 131 -4.33 -2.79 -5.73
CA ASN A 131 -5.57 -2.94 -4.96
C ASN A 131 -5.77 -4.38 -4.48
N TYR A 132 -6.51 -4.53 -3.38
CA TYR A 132 -6.86 -5.83 -2.81
C TYR A 132 -8.00 -6.55 -3.55
N THR A 133 -8.70 -5.86 -4.46
CA THR A 133 -9.80 -6.40 -5.28
C THR A 133 -9.37 -6.62 -6.72
N ASP A 134 -9.79 -7.74 -7.31
CA ASP A 134 -9.64 -8.02 -8.75
C ASP A 134 -10.68 -7.29 -9.59
N THR A 135 -10.71 -5.96 -9.49
CA THR A 135 -11.79 -5.14 -10.07
C THR A 135 -11.82 -5.26 -11.59
N TYR A 136 -10.66 -5.22 -12.26
CA TYR A 136 -10.59 -5.21 -13.71
C TYR A 136 -11.12 -6.51 -14.32
N ASN A 137 -10.59 -7.67 -13.93
CA ASN A 137 -11.04 -8.95 -14.48
C ASN A 137 -12.51 -9.22 -14.15
N LYS A 138 -12.96 -8.90 -12.93
CA LYS A 138 -14.37 -9.10 -12.52
C LYS A 138 -15.32 -8.21 -13.30
N LEU A 139 -15.02 -6.92 -13.43
CA LEU A 139 -15.90 -5.95 -14.06
C LEU A 139 -16.00 -6.15 -15.57
N TYR A 140 -14.87 -6.46 -16.22
CA TYR A 140 -14.78 -6.62 -17.68
C TYR A 140 -14.82 -8.08 -18.14
N LYS A 141 -15.04 -9.03 -17.21
CA LYS A 141 -15.11 -10.48 -17.48
C LYS A 141 -13.91 -10.99 -18.28
N LYS A 142 -12.72 -10.53 -17.91
CA LYS A 142 -11.43 -10.95 -18.49
C LYS A 142 -10.78 -12.00 -17.59
N ASN A 143 -9.78 -12.70 -18.12
CA ASN A 143 -8.96 -13.64 -17.37
C ASN A 143 -7.48 -13.35 -17.61
N ILE A 144 -7.07 -12.13 -17.30
CA ILE A 144 -5.71 -11.67 -17.53
C ILE A 144 -4.84 -12.05 -16.33
N PRO A 145 -3.63 -12.62 -16.54
CA PRO A 145 -2.68 -12.86 -15.48
C PRO A 145 -2.47 -11.60 -14.62
N THR A 146 -2.76 -11.72 -13.33
CA THR A 146 -2.77 -10.57 -12.40
C THR A 146 -1.91 -10.86 -11.18
N HIS A 147 -0.96 -9.98 -10.90
CA HIS A 147 -0.08 -10.04 -9.75
C HIS A 147 -0.55 -9.01 -8.74
N PHE A 148 -0.82 -9.44 -7.52
CA PHE A 148 -1.34 -8.59 -6.46
C PHE A 148 -0.21 -8.22 -5.51
N ILE A 149 0.30 -6.99 -5.66
CA ILE A 149 1.47 -6.50 -4.93
C ILE A 149 1.24 -6.55 -3.41
N HIS A 150 0.05 -6.16 -2.97
CA HIS A 150 -0.35 -6.12 -1.56
C HIS A 150 -1.21 -7.32 -1.17
N GLY A 151 -1.21 -8.38 -1.98
CA GLY A 151 -2.15 -9.47 -1.86
C GLY A 151 -3.59 -9.09 -2.16
N LYS A 152 -4.53 -9.97 -1.84
CA LYS A 152 -5.91 -9.90 -2.32
C LYS A 152 -6.87 -10.61 -1.40
N ILE A 153 -8.13 -10.21 -1.43
CA ILE A 153 -9.24 -10.88 -0.72
C ILE A 153 -9.27 -12.38 -1.05
N ARG A 154 -9.37 -13.24 -0.04
CA ARG A 154 -9.41 -14.72 -0.13
C ARG A 154 -10.67 -15.30 0.50
N ASN A 155 -11.85 -14.77 0.18
CA ASN A 155 -13.17 -15.37 0.43
C ASN A 155 -13.31 -16.16 1.77
N ASN A 156 -12.79 -15.62 2.88
CA ASN A 156 -12.92 -16.11 4.27
C ASN A 156 -12.08 -17.33 4.71
N ASP A 157 -10.91 -17.60 4.12
CA ASP A 157 -9.94 -18.50 4.76
C ASP A 157 -9.10 -17.74 5.79
N LYS A 158 -9.44 -17.88 7.07
CA LYS A 158 -8.78 -17.15 8.18
C LYS A 158 -7.30 -17.49 8.33
N ASP A 159 -6.90 -18.70 7.93
CA ASP A 159 -5.52 -19.18 8.10
C ASP A 159 -4.61 -18.70 6.95
N ALA A 160 -5.14 -17.86 6.06
CA ALA A 160 -4.51 -17.47 4.81
C ALA A 160 -4.43 -15.95 4.61
N ILE A 161 -4.32 -15.16 5.69
CA ILE A 161 -4.09 -13.70 5.61
C ILE A 161 -2.96 -13.42 4.61
N ASN A 162 -3.26 -12.56 3.63
CA ASN A 162 -2.27 -12.17 2.63
C ASN A 162 -2.33 -10.70 2.24
N MET A 163 -3.18 -9.90 2.88
CA MET A 163 -3.23 -8.46 2.63
C MET A 163 -2.10 -7.76 3.39
N VAL A 164 -1.31 -6.97 2.68
CA VAL A 164 -0.15 -6.25 3.22
C VAL A 164 -0.58 -4.86 3.65
N PHE A 165 -0.24 -4.49 4.89
CA PHE A 165 -0.44 -3.17 5.51
C PHE A 165 0.85 -2.65 6.17
N GLY A 166 1.99 -3.22 5.78
CA GLY A 166 3.26 -2.90 6.38
C GLY A 166 3.70 -1.49 6.02
N ILE A 167 4.41 -0.87 6.95
CA ILE A 167 4.96 0.47 6.81
C ILE A 167 6.18 0.45 5.88
N GLY A 168 6.50 1.61 5.30
CA GLY A 168 7.65 1.77 4.41
C GLY A 168 9.00 1.50 5.11
N ASP A 169 10.06 1.40 4.30
CA ASP A 169 11.40 1.03 4.78
C ASP A 169 12.11 2.13 5.59
N SER A 170 11.50 3.32 5.73
CA SER A 170 12.06 4.53 6.34
C SER A 170 12.33 4.44 7.85
N ILE A 171 12.01 3.32 8.50
CA ILE A 171 12.35 3.09 9.91
C ILE A 171 13.82 2.63 10.06
N ASN A 172 14.50 2.28 8.97
CA ASN A 172 15.70 1.43 8.99
C ASN A 172 17.03 2.14 8.70
N GLU A 173 17.53 2.99 9.61
CA GLU A 173 18.95 3.39 9.57
C GLU A 173 19.81 2.85 10.74
N ASP A 174 19.23 2.29 11.81
CA ASP A 174 19.98 1.74 12.95
C ASP A 174 19.88 0.19 13.08
N ASP A 175 20.97 -0.48 13.50
CA ASP A 175 21.12 -1.94 13.66
C ASP A 175 20.17 -2.61 14.69
N ASP A 176 19.52 -1.84 15.57
CA ASP A 176 18.58 -2.35 16.60
C ASP A 176 17.15 -2.58 16.07
N ASN A 177 16.91 -2.41 14.76
CA ASN A 177 15.58 -2.27 14.13
C ASN A 177 14.78 -3.54 13.86
N TYR A 178 15.29 -4.72 14.18
CA TYR A 178 14.57 -5.97 13.93
C TYR A 178 13.45 -6.25 14.94
N GLU A 179 13.33 -5.46 16.02
CA GLU A 179 12.33 -5.71 17.06
C GLU A 179 10.88 -5.63 16.55
N PHE A 180 10.61 -4.77 15.56
CA PHE A 180 9.29 -4.52 14.98
C PHE A 180 9.21 -4.83 13.49
N ILE A 181 10.12 -5.70 13.00
CA ILE A 181 10.21 -6.06 11.58
C ILE A 181 8.89 -6.61 11.02
N GLU A 182 8.04 -7.21 11.85
CA GLU A 182 6.76 -7.79 11.44
C GLU A 182 5.75 -6.75 10.92
N PHE A 183 5.97 -5.47 11.24
CA PHE A 183 5.17 -4.35 10.72
C PHE A 183 5.74 -3.78 9.41
N GLN A 184 6.89 -4.24 8.94
CA GLN A 184 7.52 -3.73 7.70
C GLN A 184 6.92 -4.39 6.46
N LYS A 185 6.76 -3.60 5.40
CA LYS A 185 6.11 -4.02 4.14
C LYS A 185 6.82 -5.22 3.50
N TYR A 186 8.15 -5.20 3.38
CA TYR A 186 8.88 -6.31 2.77
C TYR A 186 8.74 -7.61 3.57
N TYR A 187 8.74 -7.53 4.91
CA TYR A 187 8.59 -8.71 5.77
C TYR A 187 7.23 -9.36 5.53
N GLN A 188 6.16 -8.56 5.54
CA GLN A 188 4.81 -9.04 5.26
C GLN A 188 4.70 -9.64 3.85
N ARG A 189 5.28 -9.00 2.82
CA ARG A 189 5.30 -9.54 1.44
C ARG A 189 5.93 -10.94 1.37
N ILE A 190 7.00 -11.18 2.14
CA ILE A 190 7.69 -12.48 2.22
C ILE A 190 6.81 -13.50 2.95
N ILE A 191 6.36 -13.18 4.17
CA ILE A 191 5.58 -14.11 5.01
C ILE A 191 4.25 -14.47 4.37
N TYR A 192 3.56 -13.50 3.79
CA TYR A 192 2.29 -13.69 3.10
C TYR A 192 2.42 -14.24 1.68
N LYS A 193 3.67 -14.41 1.21
CA LYS A 193 3.99 -14.93 -0.12
C LYS A 193 3.28 -14.14 -1.22
N THR A 194 3.20 -12.82 -1.07
CA THR A 194 2.67 -11.93 -2.12
C THR A 194 3.73 -11.61 -3.16
N GLY A 195 5.00 -11.89 -2.84
CA GLY A 195 6.10 -12.12 -3.80
C GLY A 195 6.29 -11.04 -4.86
N ASN A 196 7.04 -11.39 -5.89
CA ASN A 196 7.36 -10.51 -7.01
C ASN A 196 7.16 -11.22 -8.35
N ASP A 197 6.18 -12.12 -8.47
CA ASP A 197 5.98 -12.91 -9.70
C ASP A 197 5.84 -12.05 -10.96
N TYR A 198 5.34 -10.81 -10.84
CA TYR A 198 5.33 -9.83 -11.93
C TYR A 198 6.71 -9.58 -12.56
N ALA A 199 7.79 -9.75 -11.79
CA ALA A 199 9.16 -9.63 -12.25
C ALA A 199 9.45 -10.52 -13.45
N LYS A 200 8.89 -11.73 -13.48
CA LYS A 200 9.06 -12.69 -14.56
C LYS A 200 8.48 -12.19 -15.88
N TRP A 201 7.49 -11.30 -15.81
CA TRP A 201 6.91 -10.67 -17.00
C TRP A 201 7.84 -9.60 -17.59
N LEU A 202 8.82 -9.14 -16.82
CA LEU A 202 9.78 -8.12 -17.24
C LEU A 202 11.08 -8.71 -17.80
N ASP A 203 11.28 -10.03 -17.72
CA ASP A 203 12.55 -10.72 -18.03
C ASP A 203 12.82 -10.90 -19.54
N ASN A 204 11.89 -10.51 -20.42
CA ASN A 204 12.11 -10.51 -21.86
C ASN A 204 12.54 -9.12 -22.37
N ASP A 205 13.12 -9.04 -23.57
CA ASP A 205 13.54 -7.78 -24.20
C ASP A 205 12.47 -7.17 -25.13
N GLU A 206 11.22 -7.64 -25.06
CA GLU A 206 10.14 -7.15 -25.92
C GLU A 206 9.78 -5.69 -25.56
N ILE A 207 9.30 -4.94 -26.55
CA ILE A 207 8.76 -3.60 -26.32
C ILE A 207 7.49 -3.73 -25.47
N MET A 208 7.47 -3.09 -24.31
CA MET A 208 6.34 -3.18 -23.38
C MET A 208 5.69 -1.81 -23.19
N ASN A 209 4.37 -1.76 -23.38
CA ASN A 209 3.56 -0.57 -23.08
C ASN A 209 2.97 -0.72 -21.67
N ILE A 210 3.29 0.22 -20.79
CA ILE A 210 2.84 0.21 -19.40
C ILE A 210 1.82 1.33 -19.21
N PHE A 211 0.61 0.96 -18.81
CA PHE A 211 -0.47 1.91 -18.52
C PHE A 211 -0.69 1.98 -17.01
N ILE A 212 -0.51 3.16 -16.43
CA ILE A 212 -0.66 3.40 -14.99
C ILE A 212 -1.92 4.23 -14.74
N PHE A 213 -2.82 3.68 -13.93
CA PHE A 213 -4.07 4.32 -13.51
C PHE A 213 -4.14 4.41 -11.99
N GLY A 214 -4.61 5.55 -11.49
CA GLY A 214 -4.86 5.78 -10.06
C GLY A 214 -3.70 6.46 -9.34
N HIS A 215 -3.82 6.55 -8.01
CA HIS A 215 -2.83 7.20 -7.14
C HIS A 215 -1.60 6.34 -6.84
N SER A 216 -1.52 5.13 -7.39
CA SER A 216 -0.52 4.10 -7.06
C SER A 216 0.93 4.47 -7.36
N VAL A 217 1.18 5.67 -7.90
CA VAL A 217 2.52 6.25 -7.97
C VAL A 217 2.86 6.86 -6.61
N ASN A 218 3.12 6.00 -5.63
CA ASN A 218 3.49 6.38 -4.28
C ASN A 218 4.91 5.88 -3.99
N GLU A 219 5.68 6.65 -3.21
CA GLU A 219 7.05 6.33 -2.81
C GLU A 219 7.15 5.03 -2.02
N VAL A 220 6.11 4.67 -1.28
CA VAL A 220 6.06 3.40 -0.53
C VAL A 220 6.13 2.18 -1.45
N ASP A 221 5.76 2.34 -2.73
CA ASP A 221 5.86 1.31 -3.78
C ASP A 221 6.99 1.62 -4.78
N GLY A 222 7.93 2.48 -4.38
CA GLY A 222 9.00 2.99 -5.22
C GLY A 222 9.86 1.89 -5.83
N ASP A 223 10.11 0.79 -5.12
CA ASP A 223 10.89 -0.36 -5.59
C ASP A 223 10.27 -1.01 -6.84
N ILE A 224 8.95 -1.15 -6.86
CA ILE A 224 8.21 -1.74 -7.98
C ILE A 224 8.11 -0.73 -9.12
N ILE A 225 7.79 0.52 -8.80
CA ILE A 225 7.64 1.59 -9.79
C ILE A 225 8.98 1.82 -10.52
N GLU A 226 10.08 1.93 -9.79
CA GLU A 226 11.42 2.07 -10.33
C GLU A 226 11.75 0.91 -11.27
N ARG A 227 11.49 -0.34 -10.84
CA ARG A 227 11.75 -1.53 -11.66
C ARG A 227 10.97 -1.52 -12.98
N LEU A 228 9.71 -1.11 -12.95
CA LEU A 228 8.88 -1.00 -14.16
C LEU A 228 9.37 0.12 -15.09
N ILE A 229 9.67 1.29 -14.50
CA ILE A 229 10.02 2.47 -15.28
C ILE A 229 11.43 2.36 -15.86
N THR A 230 12.40 1.82 -15.13
CA THR A 230 13.80 1.74 -15.57
C THR A 230 14.06 0.59 -16.56
N ARG A 231 13.12 -0.35 -16.72
CA ARG A 231 13.21 -1.41 -17.73
C ARG A 231 13.50 -0.81 -19.12
N LYS A 232 14.36 -1.49 -19.88
CA LYS A 232 14.62 -1.15 -21.27
C LYS A 232 13.38 -1.39 -22.13
N HIS A 233 13.29 -0.69 -23.25
CA HIS A 233 12.24 -0.89 -24.27
C HIS A 233 10.82 -0.80 -23.67
N THR A 234 10.57 0.21 -22.84
CA THR A 234 9.25 0.51 -22.30
C THR A 234 8.73 1.86 -22.78
N HIS A 235 7.43 1.94 -23.04
CA HIS A 235 6.68 3.19 -23.16
C HIS A 235 5.64 3.23 -22.05
N ILE A 236 5.56 4.34 -21.33
CA ILE A 236 4.85 4.43 -20.06
C ILE A 236 3.84 5.56 -20.14
N TYR A 237 2.58 5.22 -19.93
CA TYR A 237 1.44 6.12 -20.03
C TYR A 237 0.82 6.26 -18.64
N ILE A 238 0.92 7.45 -18.05
CA ILE A 238 0.43 7.72 -16.70
C ILE A 238 -0.77 8.64 -16.77
N TYR A 239 -1.93 8.15 -16.34
CA TYR A 239 -3.19 8.89 -16.41
C TYR A 239 -3.46 9.66 -15.12
N TYR A 240 -3.79 10.95 -15.24
CA TYR A 240 -4.12 11.83 -14.12
C TYR A 240 -5.46 12.56 -14.35
N TYR A 241 -6.19 12.88 -13.28
CA TYR A 241 -7.54 13.46 -13.42
C TYR A 241 -7.60 14.99 -13.28
N ASP A 242 -6.62 15.60 -12.63
CA ASP A 242 -6.47 17.04 -12.53
C ASP A 242 -5.00 17.45 -12.34
N GLN A 243 -4.75 18.77 -12.30
CA GLN A 243 -3.41 19.31 -12.14
C GLN A 243 -2.77 18.95 -10.79
N GLN A 244 -3.57 18.81 -9.72
CA GLN A 244 -3.07 18.46 -8.40
C GLN A 244 -2.54 17.01 -8.40
N ALA A 245 -3.27 16.10 -9.02
CA ALA A 245 -2.86 14.71 -9.21
C ALA A 245 -1.59 14.63 -10.06
N LEU A 246 -1.50 15.38 -11.16
CA LEU A 246 -0.28 15.45 -11.98
C LEU A 246 0.93 15.92 -11.15
N ASN A 247 0.77 17.01 -10.41
CA ASN A 247 1.84 17.55 -9.57
C ASN A 247 2.30 16.53 -8.53
N SER A 248 1.37 15.81 -7.91
CA SER A 248 1.68 14.75 -6.94
C SER A 248 2.41 13.57 -7.58
N ILE A 249 1.96 13.11 -8.75
CA ILE A 249 2.60 12.02 -9.49
C ILE A 249 4.03 12.41 -9.86
N VAL A 250 4.25 13.61 -10.42
CA VAL A 250 5.58 14.08 -10.81
C VAL A 250 6.50 14.21 -9.59
N ALA A 251 5.99 14.73 -8.46
CA ALA A 251 6.75 14.82 -7.22
C ALA A 251 7.19 13.42 -6.75
N ASN A 252 6.27 12.47 -6.65
CA ASN A 252 6.56 11.10 -6.19
C ASN A 252 7.54 10.39 -7.12
N LEU A 253 7.35 10.48 -8.43
CA LEU A 253 8.30 9.94 -9.41
C LEU A 253 9.69 10.58 -9.31
N THR A 254 9.76 11.87 -8.99
CA THR A 254 11.03 12.56 -8.76
C THR A 254 11.73 12.05 -7.50
N ARG A 255 10.99 11.68 -6.45
CA ARG A 255 11.59 11.08 -5.24
C ARG A 255 12.04 9.63 -5.50
N ILE A 256 11.30 8.88 -6.32
CA ILE A 256 11.63 7.50 -6.68
C ILE A 256 12.83 7.42 -7.66
N LEU A 257 12.81 8.18 -8.75
CA LEU A 257 13.82 8.08 -9.83
C LEU A 257 14.91 9.15 -9.77
N GLY A 258 14.70 10.22 -9.02
CA GLY A 258 15.53 11.41 -9.11
C GLY A 258 15.18 12.30 -10.33
N LYS A 259 15.53 13.58 -10.19
CA LYS A 259 15.19 14.65 -11.14
C LYS A 259 15.68 14.39 -12.57
N ASP A 260 16.93 13.98 -12.73
CA ASP A 260 17.56 13.89 -14.05
C ASP A 260 16.94 12.77 -14.91
N MET A 261 16.62 11.63 -14.29
CA MET A 261 15.94 10.52 -14.98
C MET A 261 14.54 10.90 -15.44
N ILE A 262 13.78 11.62 -14.60
CA ILE A 262 12.44 12.08 -14.97
C ILE A 262 12.49 12.99 -16.19
N ILE A 263 13.38 14.00 -16.18
CA ILE A 263 13.54 14.94 -17.30
C ILE A 263 13.92 14.19 -18.58
N ASP A 264 14.89 13.28 -18.51
CA ASP A 264 15.34 12.50 -19.67
C ASP A 264 14.21 11.63 -20.24
N TYR A 265 13.49 10.92 -19.37
CA TYR A 265 12.42 10.00 -19.79
C TYR A 265 11.21 10.75 -20.36
N THR A 266 10.89 11.94 -19.85
CA THR A 266 9.85 12.77 -20.46
C THR A 266 10.30 13.36 -21.80
N ASN A 267 11.54 13.82 -21.92
CA ASN A 267 12.06 14.39 -23.18
C ASN A 267 12.15 13.36 -24.31
N LYS A 268 12.43 12.10 -23.96
CA LYS A 268 12.48 10.97 -24.90
C LYS A 268 11.10 10.36 -25.20
N ASN A 269 10.02 10.92 -24.66
CA ASN A 269 8.66 10.35 -24.72
C ASN A 269 8.59 8.90 -24.21
N LYS A 270 9.49 8.51 -23.31
CA LYS A 270 9.43 7.22 -22.61
C LYS A 270 8.31 7.25 -21.57
N ILE A 271 8.15 8.36 -20.85
CA ILE A 271 7.02 8.63 -19.95
C ILE A 271 6.16 9.72 -20.57
N VAL A 272 4.86 9.43 -20.70
CA VAL A 272 3.85 10.36 -21.19
C VAL A 272 2.74 10.49 -20.15
N PHE A 273 2.43 11.73 -19.76
CA PHE A 273 1.33 12.03 -18.85
C PHE A 273 0.06 12.37 -19.64
N LEU A 274 -1.03 11.65 -19.37
CA LEU A 274 -2.29 11.77 -20.11
C LEU A 274 -3.43 12.20 -19.19
N VAL A 275 -4.23 13.18 -19.63
CA VAL A 275 -5.41 13.65 -18.88
C VAL A 275 -6.54 12.61 -18.97
N ASN A 276 -7.16 12.32 -17.83
CA ASN A 276 -8.38 11.56 -17.70
C ASN A 276 -9.43 12.35 -16.90
N ASP A 277 -10.16 13.23 -17.60
CA ASP A 277 -11.19 14.09 -16.99
C ASP A 277 -12.30 13.25 -16.33
N ILE A 278 -12.55 13.47 -15.04
CA ILE A 278 -13.62 12.79 -14.28
C ILE A 278 -15.01 13.05 -14.88
N ASN A 279 -15.22 14.20 -15.52
CA ASN A 279 -16.48 14.57 -16.15
C ASN A 279 -16.64 13.98 -17.56
N ASN A 280 -15.54 13.61 -18.22
CA ASN A 280 -15.53 12.99 -19.53
C ASN A 280 -14.45 11.88 -19.61
N PRO A 281 -14.57 10.83 -18.77
CA PRO A 281 -13.50 9.87 -18.56
C PRO A 281 -13.29 9.05 -19.82
N PHE A 282 -12.03 8.95 -20.23
CA PHE A 282 -11.58 8.15 -21.37
C PHE A 282 -12.26 8.49 -22.72
N ASN A 283 -12.52 9.77 -22.99
CA ASN A 283 -12.84 10.24 -24.34
C ASN A 283 -11.56 10.32 -25.20
N ILE A 284 -10.95 9.16 -25.43
CA ILE A 284 -9.66 9.01 -26.12
C ILE A 284 -9.87 9.03 -27.64
N SER A 285 -10.83 9.81 -28.13
CA SER A 285 -11.17 9.89 -29.55
C SER A 285 -10.16 10.71 -30.38
N LYS A 286 -9.02 11.10 -29.81
CA LYS A 286 -8.04 11.99 -30.44
C LYS A 286 -6.58 11.68 -30.10
N ASP A 287 -6.28 10.58 -29.42
CA ASP A 287 -4.90 10.28 -29.05
C ASP A 287 -4.23 9.40 -30.12
N PRO A 288 -3.28 9.93 -30.91
CA PRO A 288 -2.66 9.20 -32.03
C PRO A 288 -2.01 7.89 -31.58
N LEU A 289 -1.52 7.83 -30.34
CA LEU A 289 -0.82 6.68 -29.76
C LEU A 289 -1.73 5.46 -29.52
N VAL A 290 -3.05 5.65 -29.41
CA VAL A 290 -4.02 4.54 -29.35
C VAL A 290 -4.48 4.11 -30.73
N MET A 291 -4.38 4.99 -31.74
CA MET A 291 -4.66 4.62 -33.13
C MET A 291 -3.54 3.80 -33.77
N ASP A 292 -2.30 3.89 -33.27
CA ASP A 292 -1.11 3.39 -33.97
C ASP A 292 -0.63 1.97 -33.59
N HIS A 293 -1.36 1.24 -32.74
CA HIS A 293 -1.01 -0.16 -32.47
C HIS A 293 -1.41 -1.14 -33.59
N LYS A 294 -2.04 -0.65 -34.68
CA LYS A 294 -2.29 -1.44 -35.89
C LYS A 294 -1.30 -1.17 -37.03
N GLU A 295 -0.60 -0.04 -37.06
CA GLU A 295 0.29 0.29 -38.19
C GLU A 295 1.78 0.01 -37.90
N LEU A 296 2.16 -0.33 -36.66
CA LEU A 296 3.54 -0.70 -36.30
C LEU A 296 3.92 -2.18 -36.53
N ILE A 297 3.12 -2.97 -37.26
CA ILE A 297 3.43 -4.39 -37.59
C ILE A 297 3.62 -4.65 -39.10
N GLU A 298 3.51 -3.63 -39.97
CA GLU A 298 3.87 -3.79 -41.40
C GLU A 298 5.03 -2.87 -41.80
N VAL A 299 6.27 -3.32 -41.50
CA VAL A 299 7.45 -3.20 -42.39
C VAL A 299 8.34 -4.43 -42.22
#